data_AF-A0A5M9NQ61-F1
#
_entry.id   AF-A0A5M9NQ61-F1
#
_cell.length_a   1.000
_cell.length_b   1.000
_cell.length_c   1.000
_cell.angle_alpha   90.00
_cell.angle_beta   90.00
_cell.angle_gamma   90.00
#
_symmetry.space_group_name_H-M   'P 1'
#
loop_
_entity.id
_entity.type
_entity.pdbx_description
1 polymer ?
#
loop_
_entity_poly.entity_id
_entity_poly.type
_entity_poly.pdbx_seq_one_letter_code
_entity_poly.pdbx_strand_id
1 'polypeptide(L)'
;MGITVKNTIKKFKSDISEHVTEKLSELDSKCYLQRKQSDYKFNIHQKENKKLNLPTSDGKHCMRAYVYGNLMFSESNIYLSNKCISNSEALEHDSYGAIYKKQYDKFIEKMQNMPSEYEKQNFREQNMITDEEDDMEGIKITDENVDEIVDSILDNVLPLSPEYIKIFSEI
;
A
#
# COMPACT_ATOMS: atom_id res chain seq x y z
N MET A 1 -12.56 -1.94 11.26
CA MET A 1 -13.49 -1.34 10.28
C MET A 1 -12.69 -1.04 9.02
N GLY A 2 -13.07 -1.60 7.88
CA GLY A 2 -12.42 -1.29 6.60
C GLY A 2 -12.91 0.06 6.07
N ILE A 3 -12.02 0.84 5.47
CA ILE A 3 -12.31 2.14 4.87
C ILE A 3 -11.89 2.08 3.41
N THR A 4 -12.64 2.68 2.50
CA THR A 4 -12.24 2.75 1.09
C THR A 4 -11.02 3.67 0.93
N VAL A 5 -10.19 3.40 -0.09
CA VAL A 5 -9.07 4.24 -0.48
C VAL A 5 -9.57 5.65 -0.79
N LYS A 6 -10.65 5.78 -1.57
CA LYS A 6 -11.24 7.08 -1.91
C LYS A 6 -11.63 7.90 -0.68
N ASN A 7 -12.27 7.28 0.31
CA ASN A 7 -12.67 7.98 1.53
C ASN A 7 -11.47 8.32 2.42
N THR A 8 -10.43 7.49 2.40
CA THR A 8 -9.20 7.73 3.15
C THR A 8 -8.43 8.90 2.54
N ILE A 9 -8.25 8.94 1.22
CA ILE A 9 -7.67 10.09 0.51
C ILE A 9 -8.47 11.35 0.84
N LYS A 10 -9.80 11.35 0.64
CA LYS A 10 -10.63 12.52 0.99
C LYS A 10 -10.51 12.98 2.44
N LYS A 11 -10.38 12.04 3.38
CA LYS A 11 -10.27 12.34 4.81
C LYS A 11 -8.93 12.95 5.17
N PHE A 12 -7.84 12.46 4.59
CA PHE A 12 -6.49 12.84 4.98
C PHE A 12 -5.81 13.80 4.02
N LYS A 13 -6.29 13.93 2.77
CA LYS A 13 -5.58 14.56 1.64
C LYS A 13 -6.56 15.15 0.63
N SER A 14 -6.90 16.43 0.75
CA SER A 14 -7.72 17.14 -0.24
C SER A 14 -6.93 17.59 -1.48
N ASP A 15 -5.59 17.71 -1.37
CA ASP A 15 -4.78 18.47 -2.33
C ASP A 15 -3.82 17.57 -3.15
N ILE A 16 -4.07 16.27 -3.20
CA ILE A 16 -3.33 15.34 -4.07
C ILE A 16 -3.82 15.48 -5.51
N SER A 17 -2.94 15.20 -6.47
CA SER A 17 -3.30 15.21 -7.89
C SER A 17 -4.54 14.34 -8.16
N GLU A 18 -5.35 14.79 -9.11
CA GLU A 18 -6.56 14.07 -9.51
C GLU A 18 -6.20 12.67 -10.03
N HIS A 19 -5.14 12.56 -10.83
CA HIS A 19 -4.65 11.27 -11.36
C HIS A 19 -4.28 10.28 -10.25
N VAL A 20 -3.47 10.69 -9.25
CA VAL A 20 -3.13 9.80 -8.14
C VAL A 20 -4.39 9.38 -7.36
N THR A 21 -5.32 10.31 -7.16
CA THR A 21 -6.57 10.03 -6.43
C THR A 21 -7.45 9.04 -7.18
N GLU A 22 -7.64 9.24 -8.48
CA GLU A 22 -8.42 8.35 -9.35
C GLU A 22 -7.79 6.97 -9.39
N LYS A 23 -6.49 6.90 -9.67
CA LYS A 23 -5.79 5.63 -9.83
C LYS A 23 -5.74 4.83 -8.53
N LEU A 24 -5.40 5.46 -7.39
CA LEU A 24 -5.48 4.79 -6.09
C LEU A 24 -6.91 4.33 -5.74
N SER A 25 -7.94 5.06 -6.17
CA SER A 25 -9.33 4.67 -5.95
C SER A 25 -9.72 3.41 -6.74
N GLU A 26 -8.99 3.00 -7.77
CA GLU A 26 -9.23 1.74 -8.47
C GLU A 26 -9.00 0.52 -7.56
N LEU A 27 -8.16 0.65 -6.54
CA LEU A 27 -7.99 -0.36 -5.50
C LEU A 27 -9.33 -0.66 -4.82
N ASP A 28 -10.26 0.29 -4.73
CA ASP A 28 -11.60 0.08 -4.16
C ASP A 28 -12.43 -0.91 -4.96
N SER A 29 -12.02 -1.35 -6.16
CA SER A 29 -12.69 -2.44 -6.87
C SER A 29 -12.62 -3.76 -6.09
N LYS A 30 -11.41 -4.14 -5.63
CA LYS A 30 -11.12 -5.42 -4.97
C LYS A 30 -10.65 -5.30 -3.53
N CYS A 31 -10.25 -4.11 -3.10
CA CYS A 31 -9.56 -3.90 -1.84
C CYS A 31 -10.29 -2.94 -0.90
N TYR A 32 -9.83 -2.91 0.34
CA TYR A 32 -10.14 -1.89 1.33
C TYR A 32 -8.89 -1.60 2.17
N LEU A 33 -8.88 -0.46 2.83
CA LEU A 33 -7.84 -0.05 3.76
C LEU A 33 -8.20 -0.41 5.19
N GLN A 34 -7.26 -1.05 5.89
CA GLN A 34 -7.35 -1.32 7.32
C GLN A 34 -6.30 -0.51 8.07
N ARG A 35 -6.76 0.39 8.93
CA ARG A 35 -5.92 1.15 9.86
C ARG A 35 -5.36 0.23 10.95
N LYS A 36 -4.12 0.46 11.38
CA LYS A 36 -3.58 -0.16 12.61
C LYS A 36 -2.75 0.86 13.41
N GLN A 37 -2.96 0.89 14.73
CA GLN A 37 -2.22 1.56 15.83
C GLN A 37 -1.79 3.02 15.65
N SER A 38 -1.14 3.41 14.54
CA SER A 38 -0.89 4.79 14.19
C SER A 38 -1.91 5.30 13.20
N ASP A 39 -2.22 6.59 13.33
CA ASP A 39 -3.42 7.17 12.73
C ASP A 39 -3.34 7.31 11.20
N TYR A 40 -2.18 7.04 10.60
CA TYR A 40 -1.83 7.38 9.22
C TYR A 40 -1.27 6.21 8.40
N LYS A 41 -1.30 4.98 8.90
CA LYS A 41 -0.80 3.79 8.18
C LYS A 41 -1.92 2.80 7.91
N PHE A 42 -2.01 2.34 6.66
CA PHE A 42 -3.13 1.56 6.18
C PHE A 42 -2.67 0.36 5.38
N ASN A 43 -2.97 -0.84 5.88
CA ASN A 43 -2.80 -2.06 5.11
C ASN A 43 -3.87 -2.16 4.02
N ILE A 44 -3.49 -2.64 2.84
CA ILE A 44 -4.37 -2.92 1.70
C ILE A 44 -4.79 -4.39 1.79
N HIS A 45 -6.06 -4.62 2.12
CA HIS A 45 -6.66 -5.94 2.21
C HIS A 45 -7.60 -6.19 1.04
N GLN A 46 -7.72 -7.43 0.59
CA GLN A 46 -8.78 -7.84 -0.34
C GLN A 46 -10.14 -7.83 0.36
N LYS A 47 -11.21 -7.43 -0.33
CA LYS A 47 -12.56 -7.17 0.22
C LYS A 47 -13.25 -8.35 0.88
N GLU A 48 -13.05 -9.58 0.40
CA GLU A 48 -13.57 -10.77 1.08
C GLU A 48 -12.78 -11.08 2.35
N ASN A 49 -11.57 -10.52 2.46
CA ASN A 49 -10.65 -10.68 3.57
C ASN A 49 -10.50 -12.15 3.97
N LYS A 50 -10.39 -13.03 2.95
CA LYS A 50 -10.39 -14.47 3.13
C LYS A 50 -9.26 -14.88 4.06
N LYS A 51 -9.63 -15.38 5.25
CA LYS A 51 -8.66 -15.93 6.19
C LYS A 51 -8.23 -17.31 5.72
N LEU A 52 -6.92 -17.51 5.63
CA LEU A 52 -6.27 -18.74 5.24
C LEU A 52 -5.45 -19.25 6.43
N ASN A 53 -5.17 -20.56 6.44
CA ASN A 53 -4.29 -21.15 7.44
C ASN A 53 -2.83 -20.86 7.05
N LEU A 54 -2.29 -19.74 7.54
CA LEU A 54 -0.99 -19.21 7.13
C LEU A 54 0.05 -19.35 8.26
N PRO A 55 1.34 -19.55 7.92
CA PRO A 55 2.38 -19.75 8.91
C PRO A 55 2.60 -18.49 9.74
N THR A 56 2.93 -18.66 11.01
CA THR A 56 3.40 -17.62 11.93
C THR A 56 4.90 -17.74 12.13
N SER A 57 5.49 -16.73 12.77
CA SER A 57 6.94 -16.69 13.05
C SER A 57 7.43 -17.85 13.94
N ASP A 58 6.55 -18.48 14.73
CA ASP A 58 6.84 -19.67 15.53
C ASP A 58 6.57 -21.00 14.80
N GLY A 59 6.31 -20.95 13.49
CA GLY A 59 6.06 -22.13 12.64
C GLY A 59 4.68 -22.77 12.82
N LYS A 60 3.82 -22.21 13.70
CA LYS A 60 2.42 -22.60 13.79
C LYS A 60 1.65 -22.03 12.62
N HIS A 61 0.46 -22.56 12.36
CA HIS A 61 -0.46 -21.95 11.41
C HIS A 61 -1.64 -21.36 12.18
N CYS A 62 -2.09 -20.18 11.77
CA CYS A 62 -3.35 -19.62 12.25
C CYS A 62 -4.10 -18.93 11.10
N MET A 63 -5.37 -18.65 11.36
CA MET A 63 -6.26 -18.01 10.39
C MET A 63 -5.90 -16.54 10.20
N ARG A 64 -5.19 -16.23 9.12
CA ARG A 64 -4.71 -14.88 8.77
C ARG A 64 -5.17 -14.51 7.37
N ALA A 65 -5.36 -13.23 7.12
CA ALA A 65 -5.58 -12.70 5.78
C ALA A 65 -4.28 -12.16 5.18
N TYR A 66 -4.16 -12.25 3.86
CA TYR A 66 -3.07 -11.58 3.15
C TYR A 66 -3.29 -10.07 3.10
N VAL A 67 -2.17 -9.35 3.15
CA VAL A 67 -2.05 -7.92 2.93
C VAL A 67 -1.21 -7.70 1.68
N TYR A 68 -1.72 -6.91 0.76
CA TYR A 68 -1.13 -6.72 -0.57
C TYR A 68 -0.36 -5.41 -0.71
N GLY A 69 -0.31 -4.63 0.37
CA GLY A 69 0.55 -3.45 0.48
C GLY A 69 0.19 -2.58 1.67
N ASN A 70 0.94 -1.50 1.87
CA ASN A 70 0.63 -0.54 2.91
C ASN A 70 0.89 0.90 2.45
N LEU A 71 -0.06 1.76 2.79
CA LEU A 71 -0.04 3.19 2.49
C LEU A 71 0.21 3.97 3.76
N MET A 72 1.22 4.83 3.73
CA MET A 72 1.51 5.80 4.78
C MET A 72 1.07 7.19 4.35
N PHE A 73 0.38 7.90 5.22
CA PHE A 73 -0.15 9.23 4.95
C PHE A 73 0.69 10.30 5.65
N SER A 74 1.20 11.21 4.82
CA SER A 74 1.77 12.53 5.09
C SER A 74 0.87 13.53 5.83
N GLU A 75 1.36 14.75 6.04
CA GLU A 75 0.51 15.95 5.99
C GLU A 75 0.20 16.33 4.53
N SER A 76 1.14 16.12 3.61
CA SER A 76 1.02 16.56 2.21
C SER A 76 0.99 15.44 1.17
N ASN A 77 1.46 14.23 1.50
CA ASN A 77 1.70 13.18 0.49
C ASN A 77 1.16 11.81 0.93
N ILE A 78 1.13 10.86 -0.01
CA ILE A 78 0.91 9.42 0.26
C ILE A 78 2.19 8.69 -0.14
N TYR A 79 2.54 7.67 0.63
CA TYR A 79 3.74 6.87 0.41
C TYR A 79 3.37 5.39 0.40
N LEU A 80 4.03 4.63 -0.48
CA LEU A 80 4.03 3.17 -0.47
C LEU A 80 5.12 2.71 0.50
N SER A 81 4.77 1.96 1.54
CA SER A 81 5.75 1.54 2.55
C SER A 81 6.57 0.32 2.13
N ASN A 82 7.76 0.15 2.68
CA ASN A 82 8.66 -0.98 2.43
C ASN A 82 8.15 -2.33 2.96
N LYS A 83 7.23 -2.29 3.93
CA LYS A 83 6.63 -3.47 4.56
C LYS A 83 5.18 -3.22 4.93
N CYS A 84 4.39 -4.28 5.02
CA CYS A 84 3.05 -4.27 5.57
C CYS A 84 3.08 -4.47 7.07
N ILE A 85 2.05 -4.00 7.77
CA ILE A 85 1.96 -4.21 9.20
C ILE A 85 1.37 -5.60 9.47
N SER A 86 2.24 -6.59 9.65
CA SER A 86 1.86 -7.96 9.96
C SER A 86 1.52 -8.16 11.45
N ASN A 87 0.63 -9.11 11.75
CA ASN A 87 0.27 -9.52 13.11
C ASN A 87 -0.34 -10.95 13.11
N SER A 88 -0.95 -11.35 14.22
CA SER A 88 -1.61 -12.66 14.38
C SER A 88 -2.79 -12.90 13.43
N GLU A 89 -3.28 -11.88 12.72
CA GLU A 89 -4.42 -11.93 11.80
C GLU A 89 -4.09 -11.50 10.37
N ALA A 90 -2.92 -10.88 10.14
CA ALA A 90 -2.54 -10.30 8.86
C ALA A 90 -1.10 -10.69 8.50
N LEU A 91 -0.89 -11.18 7.28
CA LEU A 91 0.41 -11.55 6.74
C LEU A 91 0.65 -10.80 5.43
N GLU A 92 1.83 -10.20 5.26
CA GLU A 92 2.25 -9.65 3.97
C GLU A 92 2.25 -10.74 2.89
N HIS A 93 1.68 -10.42 1.73
CA HIS A 93 1.73 -11.30 0.57
C HIS A 93 3.11 -11.24 -0.08
N ASP A 94 3.66 -12.40 -0.48
CA ASP A 94 5.02 -12.53 -1.01
C ASP A 94 5.29 -11.64 -2.24
N SER A 95 4.25 -11.29 -2.99
CA SER A 95 4.37 -10.39 -4.13
C SER A 95 4.75 -8.96 -3.75
N TYR A 96 4.40 -8.50 -2.54
CA TYR A 96 4.52 -7.10 -2.17
C TYR A 96 5.97 -6.62 -2.15
N GLY A 97 6.89 -7.45 -1.65
CA GLY A 97 8.31 -7.12 -1.63
C GLY A 97 8.87 -6.81 -3.02
N ALA A 98 8.41 -7.52 -4.06
CA ALA A 98 8.81 -7.24 -5.44
C ALA A 98 8.24 -5.92 -5.96
N ILE A 99 7.01 -5.58 -5.59
CA ILE A 99 6.36 -4.30 -5.96
C ILE A 99 7.13 -3.13 -5.36
N TYR A 100 7.39 -3.16 -4.05
CA TYR A 100 8.14 -2.10 -3.40
C TYR A 100 9.56 -1.98 -3.94
N LYS A 101 10.28 -3.12 -4.08
CA LYS A 101 11.65 -3.13 -4.60
C LYS A 101 11.73 -2.47 -5.98
N LYS A 102 10.76 -2.74 -6.87
CA LYS A 102 10.72 -2.11 -8.20
C LYS A 102 10.65 -0.58 -8.12
N GLN A 103 9.82 -0.05 -7.22
CA GLN A 103 9.72 1.40 -7.01
C GLN A 103 10.98 1.96 -6.36
N TYR A 104 11.57 1.23 -5.43
CA TYR A 104 12.82 1.61 -4.78
C TYR A 104 13.99 1.67 -5.77
N ASP A 105 14.14 0.66 -6.63
CA ASP A 105 15.19 0.63 -7.65
C ASP A 105 15.07 1.84 -8.60
N LYS A 106 13.85 2.20 -9.04
CA LYS A 106 13.60 3.39 -9.86
C LYS A 106 13.91 4.70 -9.12
N PHE A 107 13.57 4.77 -7.83
CA PHE A 107 13.91 5.91 -6.98
C PHE A 107 15.44 6.09 -6.88
N ILE A 108 16.17 4.99 -6.63
CA ILE A 108 17.63 5.00 -6.56
C ILE A 108 18.26 5.38 -7.90
N GLU A 109 17.76 4.85 -9.02
CA GLU A 109 18.24 5.22 -10.36
C GLU A 109 18.09 6.73 -10.62
N LYS A 110 16.91 7.30 -10.30
CA LYS A 110 16.69 8.75 -10.42
C LYS A 110 17.65 9.55 -9.56
N MET A 111 17.85 9.14 -8.32
CA MET A 111 18.77 9.80 -7.40
C MET A 111 20.23 9.70 -7.87
N GLN A 112 20.67 8.55 -8.38
CA GLN A 112 22.04 8.35 -8.86
C GLN A 112 22.38 9.22 -10.08
N ASN A 113 21.37 9.50 -10.92
CA ASN A 113 21.51 10.35 -12.10
C ASN A 113 21.57 11.85 -11.77
N MET A 114 21.46 12.25 -10.50
CA MET A 114 21.53 13.66 -10.10
C MET A 114 22.97 14.19 -10.06
N PRO A 115 23.20 15.44 -10.48
CA PRO A 115 24.55 15.97 -10.68
C PRO A 115 25.32 16.25 -9.38
N SER A 116 24.63 16.46 -8.25
CA SER A 116 25.27 16.75 -6.97
C SER A 116 24.67 15.99 -5.79
N GLU A 117 25.46 15.78 -4.74
CA GLU A 117 24.99 15.21 -3.47
C GLU A 117 23.89 16.04 -2.80
N TYR A 118 23.93 17.37 -2.99
CA TYR A 118 22.88 18.27 -2.50
C TYR A 118 21.53 17.97 -3.17
N GLU A 119 21.50 17.79 -4.49
CA GLU A 119 20.28 17.43 -5.21
C GLU A 119 19.79 16.05 -4.84
N LYS A 120 20.69 15.08 -4.64
CA LYS A 120 20.34 13.73 -4.15
C LYS A 120 19.63 13.77 -2.81
N GLN A 121 20.19 14.53 -1.87
CA GLN A 121 19.62 14.68 -0.54
C GLN A 121 18.25 15.36 -0.59
N ASN A 122 18.14 16.47 -1.33
CA ASN A 122 16.88 17.18 -1.50
C ASN A 122 15.80 16.30 -2.16
N PHE A 123 16.18 15.52 -3.18
CA PHE A 123 15.26 14.57 -3.82
C PHE A 123 14.79 13.48 -2.85
N ARG A 124 15.70 12.92 -2.05
CA ARG A 124 15.36 11.93 -1.03
C ARG A 124 14.37 12.49 0.00
N GLU A 125 14.64 13.67 0.54
CA GLU A 125 13.75 14.33 1.51
C GLU A 125 12.36 14.63 0.94
N GLN A 126 12.26 14.92 -0.36
CA GLN A 126 10.98 15.21 -1.01
C GLN A 126 10.16 13.96 -1.39
N ASN A 127 10.83 12.82 -1.61
CA ASN A 127 10.22 11.63 -2.21
C ASN A 127 10.28 10.38 -1.33
N MET A 128 10.88 10.46 -0.16
CA MET A 128 10.98 9.35 0.78
C MET A 128 10.68 9.83 2.20
N ILE A 129 10.01 8.99 2.99
CA ILE A 129 9.85 9.17 4.43
C ILE A 129 10.43 7.98 5.17
N THR A 130 10.86 8.23 6.40
CA THR A 130 11.24 7.20 7.37
C THR A 130 10.39 7.41 8.61
N ASP A 131 9.90 6.31 9.15
CA ASP A 131 9.15 6.26 10.40
C ASP A 131 9.92 5.36 11.35
N GLU A 132 10.63 5.99 12.28
CA GLU A 132 11.55 5.32 13.20
C GLU A 132 10.82 4.44 14.22
N GLU A 133 9.57 4.77 14.57
CA GLU A 133 8.80 4.02 15.57
C GLU A 133 8.48 2.60 15.09
N ASP A 134 8.09 2.46 13.83
CA ASP A 134 7.77 1.16 13.23
C ASP A 134 8.88 0.62 12.31
N ASP A 135 10.04 1.30 12.24
CA ASP A 135 11.16 0.98 11.33
C ASP A 135 10.68 0.83 9.87
N MET A 136 9.82 1.76 9.45
CA MET A 136 9.21 1.76 8.12
C MET A 136 9.80 2.86 7.26
N GLU A 137 9.91 2.59 5.99
CA GLU A 137 10.27 3.58 4.98
C GLU A 137 9.16 3.64 3.93
N GLY A 138 8.93 4.81 3.36
CA GLY A 138 7.89 5.00 2.36
C GLY A 138 8.41 5.77 1.15
N ILE A 139 8.10 5.28 -0.05
CA ILE A 139 8.36 5.99 -1.31
C ILE A 139 7.10 6.76 -1.70
N LYS A 140 7.26 8.02 -2.04
CA LYS A 140 6.15 8.90 -2.42
C LYS A 140 5.44 8.35 -3.66
N ILE A 141 4.11 8.29 -3.58
CA ILE A 141 3.26 8.00 -4.72
C ILE A 141 3.03 9.31 -5.48
N THR A 142 3.33 9.29 -6.78
CA THR A 142 3.23 10.43 -7.70
C THR A 142 2.57 9.99 -8.99
N ASP A 143 2.25 10.96 -9.85
CA ASP A 143 1.68 10.69 -11.18
C ASP A 143 2.58 9.76 -12.03
N GLU A 144 3.88 9.68 -11.73
CA GLU A 144 4.84 8.88 -12.49
C GLU A 144 4.85 7.39 -12.10
N ASN A 145 4.38 7.04 -10.91
CA ASN A 145 4.47 5.67 -10.40
C ASN A 145 3.13 5.07 -9.95
N VAL A 146 2.09 5.89 -9.76
CA VAL A 146 0.81 5.42 -9.22
C VAL A 146 0.17 4.34 -10.08
N ASP A 147 0.26 4.44 -11.41
CA ASP A 147 -0.32 3.46 -12.32
C ASP A 147 0.29 2.08 -12.11
N GLU A 148 1.62 2.01 -12.14
CA GLU A 148 2.34 0.75 -11.98
C GLU A 148 2.16 0.15 -10.58
N ILE A 149 2.10 0.99 -9.54
CA ILE A 149 1.86 0.53 -8.16
C ILE A 149 0.47 -0.11 -8.07
N VAL A 150 -0.56 0.59 -8.54
CA VAL A 150 -1.95 0.12 -8.45
C VAL A 150 -2.16 -1.13 -9.29
N ASP A 151 -1.68 -1.14 -10.53
CA ASP A 151 -1.81 -2.28 -11.43
C ASP A 151 -1.08 -3.50 -10.84
N SER A 152 0.15 -3.33 -10.35
CA SER A 152 0.90 -4.43 -9.73
C SER A 152 0.20 -5.00 -8.50
N ILE A 153 -0.45 -4.16 -7.68
CA ILE A 153 -1.23 -4.64 -6.53
C ILE A 153 -2.45 -5.41 -7.03
N LEU A 154 -3.24 -4.85 -7.95
CA LEU A 154 -4.49 -5.45 -8.44
C LEU A 154 -4.30 -6.76 -9.21
N ASP A 155 -3.16 -6.92 -9.87
CA ASP A 155 -2.74 -8.15 -10.57
C ASP A 155 -2.42 -9.29 -9.59
N ASN A 156 -1.94 -8.97 -8.39
CA ASN A 156 -1.60 -9.96 -7.36
C ASN A 156 -2.77 -10.23 -6.39
N VAL A 157 -3.73 -9.32 -6.30
CA VAL A 157 -4.94 -9.51 -5.47
C VAL A 157 -5.84 -10.56 -6.11
N LEU A 158 -6.15 -11.61 -5.33
CA LEU A 158 -7.04 -12.68 -5.76
C LEU A 158 -8.40 -12.13 -6.22
N PRO A 159 -8.98 -12.69 -7.29
CA PRO A 159 -10.33 -12.32 -7.71
C PRO A 159 -11.35 -12.61 -6.60
N LEU A 160 -12.41 -11.80 -6.55
CA LEU A 160 -13.54 -12.06 -5.67
C LEU A 160 -14.24 -13.36 -6.10
N SER A 161 -14.65 -14.16 -5.13
CA SER A 161 -15.45 -15.35 -5.33
C SER A 161 -16.80 -15.02 -5.98
N PRO A 162 -17.34 -15.93 -6.82
CA PRO A 162 -18.67 -15.77 -7.39
C PRO A 162 -19.75 -15.55 -6.32
N GLU A 163 -19.64 -16.19 -5.16
CA GLU A 163 -20.57 -16.04 -4.05
C GLU A 163 -20.59 -14.60 -3.52
N TYR A 164 -19.42 -14.00 -3.30
CA TYR A 164 -19.32 -12.62 -2.88
C TYR A 164 -19.88 -11.68 -3.96
N ILE A 165 -19.47 -11.86 -5.22
CA ILE A 165 -19.97 -11.04 -6.33
C ILE A 165 -21.49 -11.11 -6.39
N LYS A 166 -22.08 -12.30 -6.25
CA LYS A 166 -23.54 -12.48 -6.26
C LYS A 166 -24.22 -11.72 -5.13
N ILE A 167 -23.73 -11.86 -3.89
CA ILE A 167 -24.29 -11.17 -2.71
C ILE A 167 -24.30 -9.65 -2.91
N PHE A 168 -23.22 -9.08 -3.45
CA PHE A 168 -23.08 -7.63 -3.62
C PHE A 168 -23.63 -7.09 -4.95
N SER A 169 -23.99 -7.96 -5.90
CA SER A 169 -24.69 -7.56 -7.14
C SER A 169 -26.21 -7.56 -7.00
N GLU A 170 -26.72 -8.23 -5.95
CA GLU A 170 -28.16 -8.30 -5.64
C GLU A 170 -28.62 -7.19 -4.66
N ILE A 171 -27.72 -6.28 -4.26
CA ILE A 171 -27.97 -5.12 -3.40
C ILE A 171 -27.98 -3.85 -4.25
#